data_AF-A0A059X3G3-F1
#
_entry.id   AF-A0A059X3G3-F1
#
_cell.length_a   1.000
_cell.length_b   1.000
_cell.length_c   1.000
_cell.angle_alpha   90.00
_cell.angle_beta   90.00
_cell.angle_gamma   90.00
#
_symmetry.space_group_name_H-M   'P 1'
#
loop_
_entity.id
_entity.type
_entity.pdbx_description
1 polymer ?
#
loop_
_entity_poly.entity_id
_entity_poly.type
_entity_poly.pdbx_seq_one_letter_code
_entity_poly.pdbx_strand_id
1 'polypeptide(L)'
;MSAPVGKPKFNCLKCPGYCCSHARIAVSENDIARLARHFGLSDAEAKRRFTYHYQTKDADEQILRHQRDHVYKTICRFFDTEERRCTIYEARPNVCRKYPYGNRCGYYDFLKFERTHQADDEFIPSA
;
A
#
# COMPACT_ATOMS: atom_id res chain seq x y z
N MET A 1 -0.48 25.41 8.10
CA MET A 1 0.84 24.87 8.48
C MET A 1 0.62 23.54 9.18
N SER A 2 0.96 22.42 8.53
CA SER A 2 0.81 21.10 9.16
C SER A 2 1.88 20.91 10.23
N ALA A 3 1.46 20.51 11.45
CA ALA A 3 2.35 20.22 12.56
C ALA A 3 3.42 19.18 12.16
N PRO A 4 4.63 19.21 12.76
CA PRO A 4 5.68 18.25 12.46
C PRO A 4 5.19 16.83 12.79
N VAL A 5 5.25 15.94 11.79
CA VAL A 5 4.94 14.53 11.97
C VAL A 5 5.99 13.94 12.92
N GLY A 6 5.59 13.64 14.15
CA GLY A 6 6.44 12.98 15.13
C GLY A 6 6.95 11.62 14.62
N LYS A 7 7.97 11.06 15.28
CA LYS A 7 8.58 9.78 14.88
C LYS A 7 7.52 8.69 14.61
N PRO A 8 7.65 7.90 13.53
CA PRO A 8 6.74 6.79 13.24
C PRO A 8 6.66 5.81 14.41
N LYS A 9 5.43 5.49 14.82
CA LYS A 9 5.07 4.48 15.82
C LYS A 9 4.68 3.14 15.17
N PHE A 10 5.26 2.84 14.01
CA PHE A 10 5.04 1.59 13.28
C PHE A 10 6.32 1.19 12.54
N ASN A 11 6.46 -0.10 12.21
CA ASN A 11 7.60 -0.60 11.44
C ASN A 11 7.11 -1.34 10.19
N CYS A 12 7.36 -0.75 9.01
CA CYS A 12 7.00 -1.36 7.73
C CYS A 12 7.67 -2.71 7.49
N LEU A 13 8.88 -2.93 8.02
CA LEU A 13 9.63 -4.19 7.85
C LEU A 13 9.09 -5.33 8.72
N LYS A 14 8.22 -5.02 9.69
CA LYS A 14 7.55 -6.01 10.55
C LYS A 14 6.05 -6.13 10.25
N CYS A 15 5.56 -5.39 9.26
CA CYS A 15 4.16 -5.32 8.89
C CYS A 15 3.89 -6.26 7.71
N PRO A 16 2.78 -7.03 7.71
CA PRO A 16 2.42 -7.94 6.63
C PRO A 16 1.93 -7.24 5.35
N GLY A 17 2.04 -5.90 5.27
CA GLY A 17 1.68 -5.14 4.07
C GLY A 17 0.31 -4.45 4.10
N TYR A 18 -0.20 -4.07 5.27
CA TYR A 18 -1.52 -3.44 5.40
C TYR A 18 -1.76 -2.23 4.48
N CYS A 19 -0.74 -1.42 4.19
CA CYS A 19 -0.91 -0.29 3.26
C CYS A 19 -1.24 -0.77 1.82
N CYS A 20 -0.70 -1.91 1.41
CA CYS A 20 -0.88 -2.51 0.09
C CYS A 20 -2.12 -3.38 -0.03
N SER A 21 -2.79 -3.73 1.08
CA SER A 21 -3.98 -4.59 1.08
C SER A 21 -5.30 -3.84 0.86
N HIS A 22 -5.30 -2.50 0.82
CA HIS A 22 -6.51 -1.72 0.56
C HIS A 22 -7.01 -1.96 -0.86
N ALA A 23 -8.29 -2.30 -1.03
CA ALA A 23 -8.86 -2.62 -2.35
C ALA A 23 -8.91 -1.42 -3.31
N ARG A 24 -8.98 -0.19 -2.79
CA ARG A 24 -9.02 1.05 -3.58
C ARG A 24 -7.83 1.93 -3.26
N ILE A 25 -6.74 1.73 -4.01
CA ILE A 25 -5.56 2.61 -3.97
C ILE A 25 -5.66 3.56 -5.17
N ALA A 26 -6.39 4.66 -4.98
CA ALA A 26 -6.59 5.68 -6.00
C ALA A 26 -5.31 6.47 -6.26
N VAL A 27 -5.00 6.70 -7.55
CA VAL A 27 -3.79 7.37 -8.00
C VAL A 27 -4.13 8.50 -8.97
N SER A 28 -3.35 9.57 -8.90
CA SER A 28 -3.44 10.70 -9.83
C SER A 28 -2.61 10.46 -11.08
N GLU A 29 -2.82 11.27 -12.12
CA GLU A 29 -1.93 11.29 -13.31
C GLU A 29 -0.47 11.57 -12.93
N ASN A 30 -0.23 12.40 -11.91
CA ASN A 30 1.13 12.66 -11.38
C ASN A 30 1.76 11.42 -10.74
N ASP A 31 0.96 10.58 -10.09
CA ASP A 31 1.40 9.30 -9.54
C ASP A 31 1.70 8.31 -10.67
N ILE A 32 0.88 8.28 -11.71
CA ILE A 32 1.10 7.46 -12.91
C ILE A 32 2.41 7.87 -13.59
N ALA A 33 2.65 9.16 -13.81
CA ALA A 33 3.90 9.66 -14.38
C ALA A 33 5.11 9.31 -13.51
N ARG A 34 4.95 9.28 -12.18
CA ARG A 34 6.00 8.84 -11.24
C ARG A 34 6.32 7.36 -11.41
N LEU A 35 5.30 6.51 -11.53
CA LEU A 35 5.47 5.08 -11.82
C LEU A 35 6.11 4.87 -13.19
N ALA A 36 5.68 5.62 -14.21
CA ALA A 36 6.23 5.56 -15.56
C ALA A 36 7.74 5.81 -15.56
N ARG A 37 8.19 6.90 -14.92
CA ARG A 37 9.63 7.21 -14.78
C ARG A 37 10.40 6.12 -14.03
N HIS A 38 9.82 5.55 -12.97
CA HIS A 38 10.48 4.50 -12.20
C HIS A 38 10.74 3.23 -13.02
N PHE A 39 9.82 2.88 -13.93
CA PHE A 39 9.94 1.68 -14.77
C PHE A 39 10.48 1.96 -16.18
N GLY A 40 10.84 3.20 -16.50
CA GLY A 40 11.30 3.59 -17.85
C GLY A 40 10.22 3.44 -18.93
N LEU A 41 8.96 3.69 -18.59
CA LEU A 41 7.80 3.56 -19.48
C LEU A 41 7.22 4.93 -19.84
N SER A 42 6.36 4.97 -20.86
CA SER A 42 5.48 6.13 -21.09
C SER A 42 4.32 6.14 -20.09
N ASP A 43 3.76 7.33 -19.83
CA ASP A 43 2.61 7.49 -18.92
C ASP A 43 1.41 6.64 -19.34
N ALA A 44 1.11 6.60 -20.64
CA ALA A 44 0.03 5.78 -21.18
C ALA A 44 0.26 4.28 -20.94
N GLU A 45 1.49 3.80 -21.13
CA GLU A 45 1.84 2.40 -20.89
C GLU A 45 1.81 2.06 -19.41
N ALA A 46 2.31 2.95 -18.55
CA ALA A 46 2.24 2.82 -17.11
C ALA A 46 0.79 2.78 -16.61
N LYS A 47 -0.08 3.68 -17.09
CA LYS A 47 -1.51 3.68 -16.78
C LYS A 47 -2.15 2.34 -17.16
N ARG A 48 -1.99 1.94 -18.42
CA ARG A 48 -2.55 0.68 -18.94
C ARG A 48 -2.08 -0.54 -18.16
N ARG A 49 -0.78 -0.63 -17.86
CA ARG A 49 -0.19 -1.75 -17.12
C ARG A 49 -0.61 -1.73 -15.67
N PHE A 50 -0.44 -0.62 -14.98
CA PHE A 50 -0.46 -0.57 -13.52
C PHE A 50 -1.82 -0.25 -12.92
N THR A 51 -2.73 0.38 -13.67
CA THR A 51 -4.02 0.84 -13.16
C THR A 51 -5.20 0.28 -13.95
N TYR A 52 -6.39 0.44 -13.39
CA TYR A 52 -7.65 0.30 -14.10
C TYR A 52 -8.57 1.47 -13.74
N HIS A 53 -9.49 1.79 -14.66
CA HIS A 53 -10.49 2.82 -14.45
C HIS A 53 -11.66 2.26 -13.64
N TYR A 54 -11.97 2.91 -12.53
CA TYR A 54 -13.09 2.58 -11.67
C TYR A 54 -14.09 3.73 -11.71
N GLN A 55 -15.27 3.47 -12.28
CA GLN A 55 -16.32 4.47 -12.42
C GLN A 55 -17.64 3.96 -11.84
N THR A 56 -18.24 4.76 -10.97
CA THR A 56 -19.60 4.60 -10.42
C THR A 56 -20.33 5.94 -10.50
N LYS A 57 -21.55 6.00 -9.95
CA LYS A 57 -22.28 7.26 -9.81
C LYS A 57 -21.57 8.26 -8.89
N ASP A 58 -20.81 7.77 -7.92
CA ASP A 58 -20.22 8.58 -6.85
C ASP A 58 -18.69 8.69 -6.92
N ALA A 59 -18.06 7.97 -7.85
CA ALA A 59 -16.60 7.91 -7.98
C ALA A 59 -16.16 7.75 -9.44
N ASP A 60 -15.09 8.46 -9.80
CA ASP A 60 -14.39 8.34 -11.09
C ASP A 60 -12.88 8.37 -10.79
N GLU A 61 -12.27 7.19 -10.70
CA GLU A 61 -10.93 7.02 -10.13
C GLU A 61 -10.06 6.10 -11.00
N GLN A 62 -8.75 6.37 -11.02
CA GLN A 62 -7.76 5.40 -11.47
C GLN A 62 -7.22 4.64 -10.26
N ILE A 63 -7.37 3.32 -10.25
CA ILE A 63 -7.01 2.46 -9.12
C ILE A 63 -5.84 1.56 -9.51
N LEU A 64 -4.87 1.38 -8.60
CA LEU A 64 -3.80 0.40 -8.81
C LEU A 64 -4.36 -1.02 -8.92
N ARG A 65 -3.84 -1.79 -9.87
CA ARG A 65 -4.18 -3.22 -10.00
C ARG A 65 -3.62 -4.03 -8.84
N HIS A 66 -4.31 -5.13 -8.55
CA HIS A 66 -3.89 -6.11 -7.55
C HIS A 66 -3.44 -7.42 -8.22
N GLN A 67 -2.68 -8.21 -7.49
CA GLN A 67 -2.32 -9.59 -7.77
C GLN A 67 -2.87 -10.51 -6.68
N ARG A 68 -2.85 -11.83 -6.92
CA ARG A 68 -3.27 -12.81 -5.89
C ARG A 68 -2.32 -12.76 -4.69
N ASP A 69 -2.89 -12.96 -3.51
CA ASP A 69 -2.16 -13.00 -2.26
C ASP A 69 -2.74 -14.09 -1.34
N HIS A 70 -1.87 -14.81 -0.63
CA HIS A 70 -2.31 -15.89 0.25
C HIS A 70 -2.84 -15.37 1.61
N VAL A 71 -2.48 -14.14 2.01
CA VAL A 71 -2.95 -13.52 3.26
C VAL A 71 -4.25 -12.75 3.04
N TYR A 72 -4.29 -11.86 2.04
CA TYR A 72 -5.39 -10.91 1.83
C TYR A 72 -6.31 -11.25 0.67
N LYS A 73 -6.19 -12.46 0.07
CA LYS A 73 -6.79 -12.89 -1.21
C LYS A 73 -6.23 -12.15 -2.42
N THR A 74 -6.14 -10.82 -2.35
CA THR A 74 -5.44 -9.99 -3.33
C THR A 74 -4.68 -8.85 -2.64
N ILE A 75 -3.60 -8.39 -3.26
CA ILE A 75 -2.77 -7.29 -2.76
C ILE A 75 -2.28 -6.43 -3.92
N CYS A 76 -1.89 -5.17 -3.66
CA CYS A 76 -1.27 -4.31 -4.67
C CYS A 76 -0.22 -5.05 -5.50
N ARG A 77 -0.26 -4.89 -6.83
CA ARG A 77 0.64 -5.56 -7.77
C ARG A 77 2.14 -5.25 -7.61
N PHE A 78 2.47 -4.25 -6.80
CA PHE A 78 3.85 -3.84 -6.51
C PHE A 78 4.30 -4.31 -5.11
N PHE A 79 3.58 -5.26 -4.54
CA PHE A 79 3.92 -5.84 -3.27
C PHE A 79 4.65 -7.17 -3.49
N ASP A 80 5.79 -7.34 -2.85
CA ASP A 80 6.50 -8.59 -2.79
C ASP A 80 5.79 -9.51 -1.79
N THR A 81 5.19 -10.59 -2.29
CA THR A 81 4.37 -11.50 -1.47
C THR A 81 5.21 -12.44 -0.60
N GLU A 82 6.50 -12.59 -0.90
CA GLU A 82 7.44 -13.41 -0.14
C GLU A 82 8.08 -12.57 0.96
N GLU A 83 8.72 -11.46 0.58
CA GLU A 83 9.41 -10.54 1.50
C GLU A 83 8.44 -9.62 2.27
N ARG A 84 7.15 -9.68 1.95
CA ARG A 84 6.06 -8.87 2.52
C ARG A 84 6.35 -7.35 2.52
N ARG A 85 6.91 -6.81 1.45
CA ARG A 85 7.28 -5.39 1.34
C ARG A 85 6.97 -4.78 -0.02
N CYS A 86 6.83 -3.45 -0.07
CA CYS A 86 6.59 -2.74 -1.31
C CYS A 86 7.86 -2.66 -2.17
N THR A 87 7.78 -3.06 -3.44
CA THR A 87 8.91 -3.06 -4.39
C THR A 87 9.17 -1.69 -5.00
N ILE A 88 8.21 -0.77 -4.90
CA ILE A 88 8.29 0.60 -5.45
C ILE A 88 8.39 1.67 -4.35
N TYR A 89 9.04 1.37 -3.22
CA TYR A 89 9.03 2.24 -2.04
C TYR A 89 9.41 3.70 -2.36
N GLU A 90 10.41 3.91 -3.22
CA GLU A 90 10.86 5.23 -3.65
C GLU A 90 9.96 5.90 -4.69
N ALA A 91 9.20 5.11 -5.45
CA ALA A 91 8.26 5.59 -6.46
C ALA A 91 6.79 5.59 -6.00
N ARG A 92 6.55 5.34 -4.71
CA ARG A 92 5.20 5.27 -4.11
C ARG A 92 4.31 6.44 -4.55
N PRO A 93 3.05 6.17 -4.94
CA PRO A 93 2.02 7.18 -5.09
C PRO A 93 1.80 7.98 -3.81
N ASN A 94 1.22 9.17 -3.94
CA ASN A 94 0.94 10.07 -2.82
C ASN A 94 0.12 9.42 -1.71
N VAL A 95 -0.91 8.65 -2.07
CA VAL A 95 -1.74 7.88 -1.11
C VAL A 95 -0.89 6.91 -0.28
N CYS A 96 0.05 6.21 -0.92
CA CYS A 96 0.95 5.26 -0.27
C CYS A 96 2.00 5.93 0.63
N ARG A 97 2.44 7.16 0.29
CA ARG A 97 3.36 7.95 1.12
C ARG A 97 2.69 8.51 2.36
N LYS A 98 1.41 8.88 2.23
CA LYS A 98 0.65 9.48 3.32
C LYS A 98 0.24 8.45 4.36
N TYR A 99 0.07 7.18 3.99
CA TYR A 99 -0.24 6.11 4.93
C TYR A 99 0.74 6.07 6.12
N PRO A 100 0.26 5.96 7.38
CA PRO A 100 -1.12 5.71 7.85
C PRO A 100 -1.95 6.99 8.11
N TYR A 101 -1.63 8.10 7.45
CA TYR A 101 -2.19 9.44 7.66
C TYR A 101 -1.84 10.02 9.03
N GLY A 102 -0.56 9.89 9.39
CA GLY A 102 -0.01 10.34 10.66
C GLY A 102 1.20 9.50 11.04
N ASN A 103 1.59 9.55 12.31
CA ASN A 103 2.71 8.76 12.82
C ASN A 103 2.30 7.43 13.45
N ARG A 104 1.00 7.11 13.56
CA ARG A 104 0.50 5.90 14.23
C ARG A 104 -0.37 5.08 13.28
N CYS A 105 -0.17 3.75 13.27
CA CYS A 105 -0.93 2.82 12.44
C CYS A 105 -1.71 1.86 13.35
N GLY A 106 -3.04 1.97 13.38
CA GLY A 106 -3.88 1.13 14.25
C GLY A 106 -3.76 -0.37 13.92
N TYR A 107 -3.64 -0.73 12.65
CA TYR A 107 -3.44 -2.13 12.24
C TYR A 107 -2.13 -2.71 12.78
N TYR A 108 -1.04 -1.94 12.76
CA TYR A 108 0.25 -2.38 13.28
C TYR A 108 0.24 -2.47 14.81
N ASP A 109 -0.46 -1.57 15.49
CA ASP A 109 -0.64 -1.64 16.94
C ASP A 109 -1.37 -2.92 17.36
N PHE A 110 -2.47 -3.25 16.65
CA PHE A 110 -3.21 -4.49 16.87
C PHE A 110 -2.36 -5.72 16.60
N LEU A 111 -1.65 -5.76 15.47
CA LEU A 111 -0.71 -6.85 15.15
C LEU A 111 0.32 -7.05 16.26
N LYS A 112 0.93 -5.97 16.75
CA LYS A 112 1.93 -6.04 17.82
C LYS A 112 1.34 -6.60 19.10
N PHE A 113 0.12 -6.18 19.47
CA PHE A 113 -0.61 -6.70 20.61
C PHE A 113 -0.82 -8.21 20.50
N GLU A 114 -1.36 -8.67 19.38
CA GLU A 114 -1.66 -10.10 19.14
C GLU A 114 -0.40 -10.96 19.19
N ARG A 115 0.66 -10.57 18.46
CA ARG A 115 1.94 -11.29 18.46
C ARG A 115 2.53 -11.44 19.87
N THR A 116 2.37 -10.39 20.69
CA THR A 116 2.85 -10.40 22.08
C THR A 116 2.02 -11.36 22.94
N HIS A 117 0.70 -11.35 22.81
CA HIS A 117 -0.20 -12.18 23.63
C HIS A 117 -0.12 -13.66 23.26
N GLN A 118 0.08 -13.96 21.98
CA GLN A 118 0.18 -15.32 21.47
C GLN A 118 1.62 -15.87 21.51
N ALA A 119 2.60 -15.00 21.85
CA ALA A 119 4.03 -15.32 21.76
C ALA A 119 4.44 -15.87 20.37
N ASP A 120 3.81 -15.35 19.32
CA ASP A 120 4.02 -15.72 17.93
C ASP A 120 4.35 -14.46 17.12
N ASP A 121 5.63 -14.30 16.77
CA ASP A 121 6.11 -13.15 16.00
C ASP A 121 5.72 -13.22 14.50
N GLU A 122 5.31 -14.39 14.01
CA GLU A 122 4.88 -14.61 12.63
C GLU A 122 3.37 -14.47 12.44
N PHE A 123 2.61 -14.42 13.54
CA PHE A 123 1.15 -14.27 13.49
C PHE A 123 0.72 -13.14 12.56
N ILE A 124 -0.25 -13.46 11.70
CA ILE A 124 -0.97 -12.51 10.85
C ILE A 124 -2.47 -12.77 11.02
N PRO A 125 -3.28 -11.76 11.40
CA PRO A 125 -4.72 -11.95 11.50
C PRO A 125 -5.33 -12.38 10.16
N SER A 126 -5.92 -13.58 10.13
CA SER A 126 -6.78 -14.05 9.05
C SER A 126 -8.25 -13.89 9.44
N ALA A 127 -9.08 -13.40 8.51
CA ALA A 127 -10.53 -13.31 8.66
C ALA A 127 -11.21 -14.66 8.39
#